data_AF-A0A151TDF2-F1
#
_entry.id   AF-A0A151TDF2-F1
#
_cell.length_a   1.000
_cell.length_b   1.000
_cell.length_c   1.000
_cell.angle_alpha   90.00
_cell.angle_beta   90.00
_cell.angle_gamma   90.00
#
_symmetry.space_group_name_H-M   'P 1'
#
loop_
_entity.id
_entity.type
_entity.pdbx_description
1 polymer ?
#
loop_
_entity_poly.entity_id
_entity_poly.type
_entity_poly.pdbx_seq_one_letter_code
_entity_poly.pdbx_strand_id
1 'polypeptide(L)'
;MLKKNNFGWNENSITAFHSLKQALITTPVLALPNFSKTFMVETDASTKGIRVILMQDKHPIAYMSKMELLAIVYAIQKWGAHLL
;
A
#
# COMPACT_ATOMS: atom_id res chain seq x y z
N MET A 1 2.40 -18.14 18.84
CA MET A 1 1.81 -18.12 17.47
C MET A 1 0.33 -18.45 17.59
N LEU A 2 -0.55 -17.46 17.43
CA LEU A 2 -1.99 -17.66 17.60
C LEU A 2 -2.55 -18.40 16.38
N LYS A 3 -2.64 -19.73 16.46
CA LYS A 3 -3.65 -20.50 15.70
C LYS A 3 -5.01 -20.19 16.31
N LYS A 4 -5.48 -18.93 16.19
CA LYS A 4 -6.74 -18.49 16.77
C LYS A 4 -7.84 -18.74 15.75
N ASN A 5 -8.45 -19.90 15.91
CA ASN A 5 -9.73 -20.35 15.36
C ASN A 5 -9.80 -20.47 13.84
N ASN A 6 -10.42 -21.57 13.43
CA ASN A 6 -10.72 -21.92 12.04
C ASN A 6 -11.71 -20.90 11.48
N PHE A 7 -11.25 -19.69 11.13
CA PHE A 7 -12.10 -18.66 10.55
C PHE A 7 -12.67 -19.18 9.23
N GLY A 8 -13.96 -19.50 9.25
CA GLY A 8 -14.71 -19.89 8.07
C GLY A 8 -15.16 -18.64 7.33
N TRP A 9 -14.78 -18.52 6.07
CA TRP A 9 -15.37 -17.52 5.18
C TRP A 9 -16.86 -17.80 5.05
N ASN A 10 -17.68 -16.93 5.61
CA ASN A 10 -19.13 -16.94 5.47
C ASN A 10 -19.59 -15.77 4.59
N GLU A 11 -20.86 -15.77 4.21
CA GLU A 11 -21.45 -14.74 3.33
C GLU A 11 -21.25 -13.32 3.87
N ASN A 12 -21.34 -13.13 5.19
CA ASN A 12 -21.10 -11.85 5.83
C ASN A 12 -19.64 -11.39 5.68
N SER A 13 -18.69 -12.30 5.83
CA SER A 13 -17.25 -12.02 5.68
C SER A 13 -16.90 -11.70 4.23
N ILE A 14 -17.49 -12.44 3.29
CA ILE A 14 -17.35 -12.20 1.86
C ILE A 14 -17.91 -10.83 1.49
N THR A 15 -19.13 -10.51 1.95
CA THR A 15 -19.77 -9.21 1.71
C THR A 15 -18.94 -8.07 2.28
N ALA A 16 -18.48 -8.18 3.54
CA ALA A 16 -17.63 -7.18 4.16
C ALA A 16 -16.31 -7.00 3.40
N PHE A 17 -15.68 -8.09 2.95
CA PHE A 17 -14.47 -8.04 2.13
C PHE A 17 -14.72 -7.34 0.79
N HIS A 18 -15.83 -7.63 0.12
CA HIS A 18 -16.19 -6.96 -1.12
C HIS A 18 -16.47 -5.47 -0.90
N SER A 19 -17.19 -5.10 0.15
CA SER A 19 -17.43 -3.69 0.50
C SER A 19 -16.11 -2.97 0.79
N LEU A 20 -15.19 -3.58 1.54
CA LEU A 20 -13.87 -3.02 1.80
C LEU A 20 -13.06 -2.88 0.51
N LYS A 21 -13.05 -3.90 -0.35
CA LYS A 21 -12.38 -3.84 -1.65
C LYS A 21 -12.96 -2.73 -2.50
N GLN A 22 -14.29 -2.61 -2.57
CA GLN A 22 -14.96 -1.53 -3.30
C GLN A 22 -14.56 -0.16 -2.74
N ALA A 23 -14.59 0.02 -1.42
CA ALA A 23 -14.11 1.25 -0.79
C ALA A 23 -12.64 1.54 -1.15
N LEU A 24 -11.75 0.56 -1.08
CA LEU A 24 -10.32 0.74 -1.40
C LEU A 24 -10.05 1.06 -2.87
N ILE A 25 -10.86 0.57 -3.81
CA ILE A 25 -10.70 0.90 -5.23
C ILE A 25 -11.44 2.18 -5.64
N THR A 26 -12.41 2.64 -4.84
CA THR A 26 -13.17 3.87 -5.09
C THR A 26 -12.65 5.07 -4.30
N THR A 27 -11.85 4.86 -3.26
CA THR A 27 -11.31 5.90 -2.36
C THR A 27 -9.84 6.21 -2.67
N PRO A 28 -9.44 7.48 -2.50
CA PRO A 28 -9.57 8.52 -3.50
C PRO A 28 -8.55 8.36 -4.64
N VAL A 29 -8.85 9.03 -5.75
CA VAL A 29 -7.90 9.37 -6.81
C VAL A 29 -6.53 9.66 -6.20
N LEU A 30 -5.50 8.90 -6.60
CA LEU A 30 -4.12 9.16 -6.18
C LEU A 30 -3.85 10.66 -6.30
N ALA A 31 -3.50 11.29 -5.17
CA ALA A 31 -3.24 12.72 -5.19
C ALA A 31 -2.09 12.99 -6.18
N LEU A 32 -2.23 14.02 -7.02
CA LEU A 32 -1.14 14.41 -7.88
C LEU A 32 0.07 14.80 -7.00
N PRO A 33 1.27 14.30 -7.32
CA PRO A 33 2.46 14.62 -6.55
C PRO A 33 2.71 16.14 -6.59
N ASN A 34 2.92 16.75 -5.43
CA ASN A 34 3.31 18.14 -5.31
C ASN A 34 4.79 18.20 -4.93
N PHE A 35 5.66 18.48 -5.89
CA PHE A 35 7.11 18.47 -5.69
C PHE A 35 7.63 19.54 -4.72
N SER A 36 6.81 20.54 -4.36
CA SER A 36 7.14 21.50 -3.31
C SER A 36 6.95 20.96 -1.89
N LYS A 37 6.42 19.74 -1.74
CA LYS A 37 6.13 19.10 -0.46
C LYS A 37 7.01 17.87 -0.25
N THR A 38 7.36 17.61 1.01
CA THR A 38 8.13 16.43 1.40
C THR A 38 7.34 15.15 1.15
N PHE A 39 7.96 14.23 0.42
CA PHE A 39 7.44 12.88 0.27
C PHE A 39 7.81 12.01 1.47
N MET A 40 6.88 11.15 1.86
CA MET A 40 7.06 10.12 2.88
C MET A 40 6.86 8.75 2.24
N VAL A 41 7.76 7.82 2.57
CA VAL A 41 7.66 6.43 2.12
C VAL A 41 7.38 5.56 3.33
N GLU A 42 6.23 4.88 3.32
CA GLU A 42 5.92 3.83 4.29
C GLU A 42 6.09 2.46 3.65
N THR A 43 6.72 1.54 4.38
CA THR A 43 7.00 0.20 3.90
C THR A 43 6.55 -0.85 4.90
N ASP A 44 5.85 -1.86 4.41
CA ASP A 44 5.54 -3.08 5.17
C ASP A 44 6.17 -4.27 4.46
N ALA A 45 6.94 -5.07 5.20
CA ALA A 45 7.70 -6.18 4.66
C ALA A 45 7.33 -7.48 5.37
N SER A 46 7.04 -8.50 4.56
CA SER A 46 6.83 -9.88 5.00
C SER A 46 7.78 -10.81 4.25
N THR A 47 7.91 -12.04 4.72
CA THR A 47 8.65 -13.11 4.00
C THR A 47 8.09 -13.40 2.61
N LYS A 48 6.85 -12.99 2.32
CA LYS A 48 6.18 -13.18 1.02
C LYS A 48 6.26 -11.96 0.10
N GLY A 49 6.79 -10.83 0.59
CA GLY A 49 6.92 -9.62 -0.19
C GLY A 49 6.84 -8.34 0.62
N ILE A 50 7.15 -7.24 -0.08
CA ILE A 50 7.21 -5.88 0.42
C ILE A 50 6.12 -5.06 -0.25
N ARG A 51 5.48 -4.21 0.56
CA ARG A 51 4.54 -3.18 0.14
C ARG A 51 5.12 -1.83 0.48
N VAL A 52 4.98 -0.89 -0.42
CA VAL A 52 5.48 0.47 -0.31
C VAL A 52 4.35 1.43 -0.66
N ILE A 53 4.19 2.46 0.16
CA ILE A 53 3.23 3.55 -0.05
C ILE A 53 4.03 4.85 -0.09
N LEU A 54 3.88 5.61 -1.18
CA LEU A 54 4.36 6.98 -1.29
C LEU A 54 3.24 7.93 -0.85
N MET A 55 3.55 8.88 0.02
CA MET A 55 2.57 9.80 0.58
C MET A 55 3.10 11.23 0.69
N GLN A 56 2.19 12.20 0.72
CA GLN A 56 2.44 13.59 1.16
C GLN A 56 1.30 14.02 2.06
N ASP A 57 1.58 14.74 3.16
CA ASP A 57 0.56 15.21 4.11
C ASP A 57 -0.44 14.12 4.54
N LYS A 58 0.05 12.91 4.78
CA LYS A 58 -0.75 11.71 5.14
C LYS A 58 -1.74 11.25 4.05
N HIS A 59 -1.59 11.72 2.82
CA HIS A 59 -2.38 11.31 1.66
C HIS A 59 -1.54 10.44 0.72
N PRO A 60 -2.04 9.26 0.32
CA PRO A 60 -1.37 8.39 -0.63
C PRO A 60 -1.28 8.97 -2.05
N ILE A 61 -0.09 8.87 -2.64
CA ILE A 61 0.23 9.29 -4.01
C ILE A 61 0.47 8.08 -4.90
N ALA A 62 1.09 7.02 -4.37
CA ALA A 62 1.32 5.81 -5.13
C ALA A 62 1.47 4.59 -4.23
N TYR A 63 1.11 3.42 -4.77
CA TYR A 63 1.28 2.13 -4.12
C TYR A 63 2.17 1.24 -4.96
N MET A 64 2.99 0.44 -4.29
CA MET A 64 3.79 -0.59 -4.96
C MET A 64 3.86 -1.84 -4.09
N SER A 65 3.77 -3.00 -4.72
CA SER A 65 3.97 -4.29 -4.05
C SER A 65 4.86 -5.18 -4.90
N LYS A 66 5.89 -5.75 -4.30
CA LYS A 66 6.83 -6.64 -4.99
C LYS A 66 7.37 -7.69 -4.01
N MET A 67 7.65 -8.90 -4.49
CA MET A 67 8.03 -10.04 -3.61
C MET A 67 9.43 -9.92 -2.98
N GLU A 68 10.28 -9.01 -3.43
CA GLU A 68 11.69 -8.99 -3.05
C GLU A 68 12.14 -7.65 -2.45
N LEU A 69 13.24 -7.68 -1.67
CA LEU A 69 13.96 -6.52 -1.11
C LEU A 69 14.25 -5.40 -2.13
N LEU A 70 14.33 -5.77 -3.42
CA LEU A 70 14.41 -4.84 -4.54
C LEU A 70 13.22 -3.88 -4.62
N ALA A 71 12.10 -4.12 -3.93
CA ALA A 71 10.96 -3.21 -3.90
C ALA A 71 11.35 -1.81 -3.41
N ILE A 72 12.17 -1.72 -2.36
CA ILE A 72 12.58 -0.43 -1.78
C ILE A 72 13.58 0.26 -2.70
N VAL A 73 14.60 -0.45 -3.18
CA VAL A 73 15.58 0.09 -4.14
C VAL A 73 14.88 0.55 -5.41
N TYR A 74 13.95 -0.24 -5.92
CA TYR A 74 13.15 0.12 -7.10
C TYR A 74 12.19 1.28 -6.81
N ALA A 75 11.62 1.39 -5.62
CA ALA A 75 10.80 2.55 -5.23
C ALA A 75 11.64 3.82 -5.24
N ILE A 76 12.83 3.76 -4.64
CA ILE A 76 13.78 4.87 -4.58
C ILE A 76 14.32 5.21 -5.98
N GLN A 77 14.58 4.23 -6.86
CA GLN A 77 14.99 4.50 -8.24
C GLN A 77 13.86 5.09 -9.07
N LYS A 78 12.66 4.51 -8.97
CA LYS A 78 11.48 4.93 -9.73
C LYS A 78 10.99 6.32 -9.31
N TRP A 79 11.02 6.61 -8.02
CA TRP A 79 10.59 7.89 -7.47
C TRP A 79 11.74 8.82 -7.14
N GLY A 80 13.00 8.41 -7.30
CA GLY A 80 14.17 9.21 -6.92
C GLY A 80 14.24 10.56 -7.65
N ALA A 81 13.83 10.61 -8.91
CA ALA A 81 13.70 11.86 -9.67
C ALA A 81 12.57 12.79 -9.16
N HIS A 82 11.70 12.27 -8.29
CA HIS A 82 10.56 12.98 -7.71
C HIS A 82 10.74 13.25 -6.21
N LEU A 83 11.75 12.63 -5.58
CA LEU A 83 12.03 12.73 -4.14
C LEU A 83 13.09 13.79 -3.80
N LEU A 84 13.73 14.39 -4.81
CA LEU A 84 14.77 15.42 -4.69
C LEU A 84 14.28 16.75 -5.28
#